data_AF-A0A0Z8IV80-F1
#
_entry.id   AF-A0A0Z8IV80-F1
#
_cell.length_a   1.000
_cell.length_b   1.000
_cell.length_c   1.000
_cell.angle_alpha   90.00
_cell.angle_beta   90.00
_cell.angle_gamma   90.00
#
_symmetry.space_group_name_H-M   'P 1'
#
loop_
_entity.id
_entity.type
_entity.pdbx_description
1 polymer ?
#
loop_
_entity_poly.entity_id
_entity_poly.type
_entity_poly.pdbx_seq_one_letter_code
_entity_poly.pdbx_strand_id
1 'polypeptide(L)'
;MKYRKKPVVIEAIQFFDNPETLANLSELGLDPVNIDYEIPSMPVLKIPTLEGIMTAIEGDFIIKGVQGEFYPCKPGIFAETYEIAE
;
A
#
# COMPACT_ATOMS: atom_id res chain seq x y z
N MET A 1 -8.47 21.71 23.64
CA MET A 1 -7.03 21.40 23.81
C MET A 1 -6.44 21.08 22.44
N LYS A 2 -5.16 21.36 22.20
CA LYS A 2 -4.49 21.09 20.92
C LYS A 2 -3.50 19.94 21.10
N TYR A 3 -3.43 19.05 20.12
CA TYR A 3 -2.58 17.86 20.13
C TYR A 3 -1.85 17.76 18.78
N ARG A 4 -0.68 17.10 18.77
CA ARG A 4 0.09 16.78 17.55
C ARG A 4 0.14 15.27 17.37
N LYS A 5 0.11 14.79 16.13
CA LYS A 5 0.37 13.38 15.81
C LYS A 5 1.81 13.04 16.22
N LYS A 6 2.02 11.83 16.73
CA LYS A 6 3.38 11.32 16.98
C LYS A 6 4.08 11.07 15.63
N PRO A 7 5.40 11.29 15.53
CA PRO A 7 6.15 10.82 14.37
C PRO A 7 6.09 9.28 14.32
N VAL A 8 5.86 8.73 13.13
CA VAL A 8 5.75 7.28 12.90
C VAL A 8 6.55 6.96 11.64
N VAL A 9 7.48 6.01 11.75
CA VAL A 9 8.13 5.37 10.61
C VAL A 9 7.22 4.24 10.14
N ILE A 10 7.06 4.10 8.83
CA ILE A 10 6.18 3.14 8.17
C ILE A 10 6.95 2.32 7.16
N GLU A 11 6.45 1.12 6.88
CA GLU A 11 6.92 0.30 5.76
C GLU A 11 5.96 0.49 4.59
N ALA A 12 6.50 0.64 3.37
CA ALA A 12 5.69 0.76 2.16
C ALA A 12 6.40 0.15 0.95
N ILE A 13 5.61 -0.41 0.04
CA ILE A 13 6.08 -0.97 -1.23
C ILE A 13 5.31 -0.31 -2.35
N GLN A 14 6.00 0.18 -3.39
CA GLN A 14 5.33 0.65 -4.60
C GLN A 14 4.85 -0.56 -5.42
N PHE A 15 3.56 -0.61 -5.71
CA PHE A 15 2.93 -1.72 -6.42
C PHE A 15 3.21 -1.64 -7.93
N PHE A 16 3.64 -2.76 -8.48
CA PHE A 16 3.77 -3.06 -9.90
C PHE A 16 3.41 -4.53 -10.07
N ASP A 17 2.75 -4.88 -11.16
CA ASP A 17 2.28 -6.24 -11.40
C ASP A 17 3.40 -7.12 -11.97
N ASN A 18 4.38 -7.41 -11.12
CA ASN A 18 5.51 -8.27 -11.43
C ASN A 18 5.85 -9.18 -10.24
N PRO A 19 6.51 -10.33 -10.47
CA PRO A 19 6.75 -11.32 -9.43
C PRO A 19 7.51 -10.79 -8.20
N GLU A 20 8.47 -9.89 -8.39
CA GLU A 20 9.28 -9.33 -7.30
C GLU A 20 8.41 -8.47 -6.38
N THR A 21 7.65 -7.55 -6.94
CA THR A 21 6.77 -6.69 -6.14
C THR A 21 5.68 -7.48 -5.43
N LEU A 22 5.08 -8.49 -6.07
CA LEU A 22 4.07 -9.35 -5.46
C LEU A 22 4.66 -10.18 -4.31
N ALA A 23 5.88 -10.70 -4.46
CA ALA A 23 6.58 -11.41 -3.38
C ALA A 23 6.86 -10.47 -2.19
N ASN A 24 7.38 -9.27 -2.45
CA ASN A 24 7.67 -8.30 -1.39
C ASN A 24 6.39 -7.89 -0.63
N LEU A 25 5.26 -7.73 -1.31
CA LEU A 25 3.98 -7.45 -0.66
C LEU A 25 3.53 -8.59 0.26
N SER A 26 3.68 -9.84 -0.19
CA SER A 26 3.40 -11.02 0.63
C SER A 26 4.33 -11.10 1.85
N GLU A 27 5.63 -10.86 1.67
CA GLU A 27 6.63 -10.83 2.76
C GLU A 27 6.36 -9.70 3.76
N LEU A 28 5.87 -8.56 3.29
CA LEU A 28 5.44 -7.44 4.14
C LEU A 28 4.22 -7.82 5.01
N GLY A 29 3.49 -8.87 4.63
CA GLY A 29 2.36 -9.45 5.36
C GLY A 29 1.00 -9.25 4.70
N LEU A 30 0.94 -8.77 3.45
CA LEU A 30 -0.31 -8.70 2.70
C LEU A 30 -0.65 -10.08 2.14
N ASP A 31 -1.50 -10.82 2.84
CA ASP A 31 -1.89 -12.18 2.47
C ASP A 31 -3.43 -12.36 2.55
N PRO A 32 -4.11 -12.72 1.44
CA PRO A 32 -3.57 -12.94 0.10
C PRO A 32 -3.24 -11.63 -0.64
N VAL A 33 -2.22 -11.67 -1.50
CA VAL A 33 -2.01 -10.65 -2.54
C VAL A 33 -3.03 -10.89 -3.65
N ASN A 34 -4.15 -10.15 -3.61
CA ASN A 34 -5.29 -10.37 -4.49
C ASN A 34 -5.30 -9.42 -5.69
N ILE A 35 -4.81 -9.88 -6.84
CA ILE A 35 -4.80 -9.11 -8.09
C ILE A 35 -6.03 -9.47 -8.94
N ASP A 36 -6.75 -8.44 -9.34
CA ASP A 36 -7.88 -8.50 -10.27
C ASP A 36 -7.42 -8.11 -11.68
N TYR A 37 -7.72 -8.99 -12.64
CA TYR A 37 -7.34 -8.88 -14.05
C TYR A 37 -8.56 -8.72 -14.96
N GLU A 38 -9.71 -8.26 -14.45
CA GLU A 38 -10.92 -8.02 -15.26
C GLU A 38 -10.61 -7.18 -16.51
N ILE A 39 -9.72 -6.19 -16.39
CA ILE A 39 -9.12 -5.47 -17.50
C ILE A 39 -7.66 -5.89 -17.62
N PRO A 40 -7.27 -6.71 -18.62
CA PRO A 40 -5.91 -7.26 -18.71
C PRO A 40 -4.79 -6.22 -18.81
N SER A 41 -5.09 -5.03 -19.34
CA SER A 41 -4.13 -3.93 -19.45
C SER A 41 -4.09 -3.02 -18.22
N MET A 42 -4.86 -3.33 -17.18
CA MET A 42 -4.99 -2.53 -15.97
C MET A 42 -5.20 -3.45 -14.76
N PRO A 43 -4.15 -4.17 -14.32
CA PRO A 43 -4.23 -4.99 -13.12
C PRO A 43 -4.52 -4.13 -11.89
N VAL A 44 -5.39 -4.63 -11.02
CA VAL A 44 -5.81 -3.92 -9.80
C VAL A 44 -5.57 -4.79 -8.58
N LEU A 45 -4.76 -4.32 -7.64
CA LEU A 45 -4.60 -4.95 -6.34
C LEU A 45 -5.79 -4.60 -5.44
N LYS A 46 -6.49 -5.62 -4.93
CA LYS A 46 -7.60 -5.49 -3.97
C LYS A 46 -7.06 -5.64 -2.55
N ILE A 47 -7.25 -4.61 -1.73
CA ILE A 47 -6.73 -4.54 -0.37
C ILE A 47 -7.92 -4.51 0.60
N PRO A 48 -8.09 -5.52 1.47
CA PRO A 48 -9.07 -5.47 2.54
C PRO A 48 -8.68 -4.40 3.56
N THR A 49 -9.55 -3.42 3.79
CA THR A 49 -9.38 -2.36 4.80
C THR A 49 -10.56 -2.34 5.77
N LEU A 50 -10.50 -1.50 6.81
CA LEU A 50 -11.59 -1.35 7.77
C LEU A 50 -12.84 -0.71 7.15
N GLU A 51 -12.65 0.08 6.08
CA GLU A 51 -13.69 0.76 5.31
C GLU A 51 -14.24 -0.10 4.17
N GLY A 52 -13.73 -1.32 3.99
CA GLY A 52 -14.06 -2.23 2.90
C GLY A 52 -12.88 -2.51 1.97
N ILE A 53 -13.16 -3.06 0.79
CA ILE A 53 -12.10 -3.34 -0.19
C ILE A 53 -11.69 -2.03 -0.88
N MET A 54 -10.42 -1.67 -0.75
CA MET A 54 -9.80 -0.60 -1.52
C MET A 54 -9.00 -1.16 -2.70
N THR A 55 -8.74 -0.33 -3.70
CA THR A 55 -8.00 -0.71 -4.90
C THR A 55 -6.71 0.10 -5.04
N ALA A 56 -5.65 -0.58 -5.48
CA ALA A 56 -4.42 0.04 -5.96
C ALA A 56 -4.21 -0.32 -7.44
N ILE A 57 -3.68 0.64 -8.19
CA ILE A 57 -3.16 0.41 -9.54
C ILE A 57 -1.64 0.49 -9.52
N GLU A 58 -0.99 0.04 -10.59
CA GLU A 58 0.46 0.16 -10.72
C GLU A 58 0.95 1.61 -10.48
N GLY A 59 2.03 1.74 -9.73
CA GLY A 59 2.61 3.01 -9.29
C GLY A 59 2.09 3.53 -7.94
N ASP A 60 0.98 3.00 -7.43
CA ASP A 60 0.51 3.32 -6.06
C ASP A 60 1.41 2.68 -5.00
N PHE A 61 1.56 3.33 -3.84
CA PHE A 61 2.24 2.76 -2.69
C PHE A 61 1.26 1.98 -1.82
N ILE A 62 1.68 0.80 -1.37
CA ILE A 62 0.95 0.00 -0.39
C ILE A 62 1.66 0.19 0.94
N ILE A 63 0.99 0.85 1.87
CA ILE A 63 1.54 1.17 3.18
C ILE A 63 1.04 0.17 4.20
N LYS A 64 1.94 -0.32 5.05
CA LYS A 64 1.61 -1.08 6.25
C LYS A 64 1.47 -0.12 7.44
N GLY A 65 0.28 -0.08 8.00
CA GLY A 65 -0.04 0.67 9.20
C GLY A 65 0.45 0.00 10.48
N VAL A 66 0.29 0.70 11.61
CA VAL A 66 0.89 0.34 12.89
C VAL A 66 0.27 -0.93 13.49
N GLN A 67 -0.98 -1.24 13.15
CA GLN A 67 -1.68 -2.45 13.59
C GLN A 67 -1.63 -3.57 12.54
N GLY A 68 -0.79 -3.43 11.51
CA GLY A 68 -0.69 -4.37 10.41
C GLY A 68 -1.77 -4.21 9.33
N GLU A 69 -2.58 -3.15 9.40
CA GLU A 69 -3.52 -2.78 8.35
C GLU A 69 -2.78 -2.34 7.08
N PHE A 70 -3.38 -2.56 5.91
CA PHE A 70 -2.81 -2.13 4.64
C PHE A 70 -3.72 -1.11 3.96
N TYR A 71 -3.13 -0.12 3.31
CA TYR A 71 -3.87 0.88 2.54
C TYR A 71 -3.10 1.34 1.31
N PRO A 72 -3.80 1.64 0.20
CA PRO A 72 -3.18 2.23 -0.97
C PRO A 72 -2.96 3.73 -0.78
N CYS A 73 -1.89 4.25 -1.35
CA CYS A 73 -1.53 5.66 -1.32
C CYS A 73 -1.04 6.10 -2.71
N LYS A 74 -1.59 7.21 -3.22
CA LYS A 74 -1.18 7.73 -4.52
C LYS A 74 0.27 8.26 -4.45
N PRO A 75 1.09 8.06 -5.49
CA PRO A 75 2.51 8.41 -5.45
C PRO A 75 2.77 9.89 -5.15
N GLY A 76 1.93 10.80 -5.65
CA GLY A 76 2.02 12.23 -5.33
C GLY A 76 1.75 12.51 -3.84
N ILE A 77 0.71 11.90 -3.27
CA ILE A 77 0.40 12.03 -1.83
C ILE A 77 1.51 11.43 -0.99
N PHE A 78 2.04 10.28 -1.40
CA PHE A 78 3.14 9.62 -0.70
C PHE A 78 4.37 10.53 -0.62
N ALA A 79 4.81 11.08 -1.75
CA ALA A 79 5.97 11.97 -1.83
C ALA A 79 5.80 13.28 -1.05
N GLU A 80 4.57 13.79 -0.92
CA GLU A 80 4.28 14.98 -0.11
C GLU A 80 4.21 14.68 1.40
N THR A 81 3.97 13.42 1.78
CA THR A 81 3.69 13.03 3.17
C THR A 81 4.87 12.34 3.85
N TYR A 82 5.68 11.61 3.09
CA TYR A 82 6.73 10.73 3.60
C TYR A 82 8.09 11.08 3.01
N GLU A 83 9.12 10.92 3.82
CA GLU A 83 10.53 10.98 3.45
C GLU A 83 11.23 9.69 3.86
N ILE A 84 12.40 9.42 3.28
CA ILE A 84 13.21 8.27 3.68
C ILE A 84 13.62 8.47 5.15
N ALA A 85 13.36 7.45 5.97
CA ALA A 85 13.75 7.40 7.37
C ALA A 85 14.60 6.15 7.63
N GLU A 86 15.62 6.27 8.49
CA GLU A 86 16.46 5.17 8.98
C GLU A 86 15.90 4.54 10.26
#